data_AF-A0A4Q6DVQ2-F1
#
_entry.id   AF-A0A4Q6DVQ2-F1
#
_cell.length_a   1.000
_cell.length_b   1.000
_cell.length_c   1.000
_cell.angle_alpha   90.00
_cell.angle_beta   90.00
_cell.angle_gamma   90.00
#
_symmetry.space_group_name_H-M   'P 1'
#
loop_
_entity.id
_entity.type
_entity.pdbx_description
1 polymer ?
#
loop_
_entity_poly.entity_id
_entity_poly.type
_entity_poly.pdbx_seq_one_letter_code
_entity_poly.pdbx_strand_id
1 'polypeptide(L)'
;IGGYNGSKKLIFLSGHSAGGYLATMITLDKSYLNKYNIDANSVAALIPFSGQAITHFTVRAENGIQALQPTIDKYAPLYFVRADTPPILLITGDREKELFGRYEENAYLNRMFKLAGNKRTTLYELQGFDHGGMAVPAFPLLLQEAATVSKEISGKK
;
A
#
# COMPACT_ATOMS: atom_id res chain seq x y z
N ILE A 1 9.88 -5.71 -20.19
CA ILE A 1 10.38 -4.46 -19.57
C ILE A 1 11.41 -3.79 -20.48
N GLY A 2 12.66 -4.27 -20.56
CA GLY A 2 13.70 -3.66 -21.41
C GLY A 2 13.35 -3.62 -22.91
N GLY A 3 12.68 -4.66 -23.43
CA GLY A 3 12.22 -4.69 -24.84
C GLY A 3 11.13 -3.67 -25.20
N TYR A 4 10.57 -2.95 -24.23
CA TYR A 4 9.61 -1.86 -24.42
C TYR A 4 10.12 -0.53 -23.85
N ASN A 5 11.44 -0.36 -23.71
CA ASN A 5 12.09 0.79 -23.07
C ASN A 5 11.68 1.05 -21.60
N GLY A 6 11.10 0.06 -20.93
CA GLY A 6 10.83 0.11 -19.49
C GLY A 6 12.08 -0.14 -18.67
N SER A 7 12.13 0.42 -17.46
CA SER A 7 13.21 0.17 -16.49
C SER A 7 12.76 -0.83 -15.41
N LYS A 8 13.57 -1.87 -15.17
CA LYS A 8 13.35 -2.80 -14.05
C LYS A 8 13.51 -2.13 -12.67
N LYS A 9 14.11 -0.93 -12.62
CA LYS A 9 14.27 -0.14 -11.40
C LYS A 9 13.08 0.80 -11.12
N LEU A 10 12.14 0.93 -12.06
CA LEU A 10 11.00 1.86 -11.99
C LEU A 10 9.69 1.08 -12.03
N ILE A 11 9.56 0.09 -11.13
CA ILE A 11 8.34 -0.69 -10.96
C ILE A 11 7.54 -0.09 -9.81
N PHE A 12 6.37 0.46 -10.11
CA PHE A 12 5.46 1.03 -9.12
C PHE A 12 4.27 0.09 -8.93
N LEU A 13 3.89 -0.16 -7.67
CA LEU A 13 2.73 -0.98 -7.35
C LEU A 13 1.63 -0.13 -6.74
N SER A 14 0.43 -0.28 -7.28
CA SER A 14 -0.76 0.43 -6.84
C SER A 14 -1.98 -0.45 -7.07
N GLY A 15 -3.11 -0.03 -6.51
CA GLY A 15 -4.40 -0.69 -6.65
C GLY A 15 -5.40 -0.03 -5.73
N HIS A 16 -6.68 -0.17 -6.05
CA HIS A 16 -7.78 0.35 -5.24
C HIS A 16 -8.49 -0.79 -4.50
N SER A 17 -8.95 -0.53 -3.27
CA SER A 17 -9.73 -1.48 -2.49
C SER A 17 -8.99 -2.81 -2.32
N ALA A 18 -9.56 -3.94 -2.76
CA ALA A 18 -8.91 -5.25 -2.78
C ALA A 18 -7.57 -5.23 -3.55
N GLY A 19 -7.48 -4.46 -4.64
CA GLY A 19 -6.22 -4.28 -5.38
C GLY A 19 -5.16 -3.55 -4.56
N GLY A 20 -5.56 -2.57 -3.74
CA GLY A 20 -4.67 -1.87 -2.81
C GLY A 20 -4.14 -2.78 -1.70
N TYR A 21 -5.02 -3.63 -1.16
CA TYR A 21 -4.63 -4.69 -0.23
C TYR A 21 -3.61 -5.67 -0.85
N LEU A 22 -3.87 -6.17 -2.05
CA LEU A 22 -2.98 -7.12 -2.74
C LEU A 22 -1.62 -6.49 -3.08
N ALA A 23 -1.60 -5.24 -3.58
CA ALA A 23 -0.38 -4.49 -3.84
C ALA A 23 0.45 -4.29 -2.56
N THR A 24 -0.23 -4.04 -1.44
CA THR A 24 0.42 -3.92 -0.14
C THR A 24 0.98 -5.26 0.32
N MET A 25 0.20 -6.34 0.26
CA MET A 25 0.65 -7.68 0.67
C MET A 25 1.85 -8.18 -0.14
N ILE A 26 1.82 -8.06 -1.47
CA ILE A 26 2.93 -8.53 -2.32
C ILE A 26 4.22 -7.71 -2.10
N THR A 27 4.11 -6.45 -1.68
CA THR A 27 5.25 -5.61 -1.35
C THR A 27 5.77 -5.87 0.06
N LEU A 28 4.88 -6.10 1.02
CA LEU A 28 5.27 -6.25 2.42
C LEU A 28 5.66 -7.70 2.76
N ASP A 29 4.92 -8.71 2.36
CA ASP A 29 5.35 -10.08 2.59
C ASP A 29 6.36 -10.49 1.51
N LYS A 30 7.65 -10.44 1.87
CA LYS A 30 8.76 -10.83 0.98
C LYS A 30 8.63 -12.28 0.48
N SER A 31 7.91 -13.15 1.18
CA SER A 31 7.78 -14.57 0.80
C SER A 31 7.06 -14.77 -0.54
N TYR A 32 6.17 -13.85 -0.96
CA TYR A 32 5.46 -13.98 -2.24
C TYR A 32 6.40 -13.82 -3.44
N LEU A 33 7.23 -12.78 -3.45
CA LEU A 33 8.14 -12.49 -4.56
C LEU A 33 9.44 -13.29 -4.48
N ASN A 34 9.89 -13.67 -3.28
CA ASN A 34 11.06 -14.51 -3.10
C ASN A 34 10.91 -15.90 -3.76
N LYS A 35 9.69 -16.44 -3.89
CA LYS A 35 9.42 -17.67 -4.67
C LYS A 35 9.89 -17.59 -6.12
N TYR A 36 10.00 -16.38 -6.66
CA TYR A 36 10.44 -16.08 -8.01
C TYR A 36 11.84 -15.44 -8.04
N ASN A 37 12.58 -15.46 -6.93
CA ASN A 37 13.87 -14.79 -6.76
C ASN A 37 13.80 -13.27 -7.01
N ILE A 38 12.68 -12.64 -6.67
CA ILE A 38 12.50 -11.18 -6.77
C ILE A 38 12.47 -10.60 -5.35
N ASP A 39 13.38 -9.67 -5.07
CA ASP A 39 13.33 -8.89 -3.82
C ASP A 39 12.13 -7.95 -3.86
N ALA A 40 11.20 -8.09 -2.91
CA ALA A 40 10.05 -7.18 -2.81
C ALA A 40 10.47 -5.72 -2.61
N ASN A 41 11.66 -5.47 -2.05
CA ASN A 41 12.21 -4.13 -1.90
C ASN A 41 12.73 -3.54 -3.23
N SER A 42 12.76 -4.30 -4.33
CA SER A 42 13.10 -3.77 -5.65
C SER A 42 11.97 -2.96 -6.28
N VAL A 43 10.77 -2.97 -5.68
CA VAL A 43 9.68 -2.07 -6.05
C VAL A 43 10.12 -0.62 -5.79
N ALA A 44 9.92 0.25 -6.77
CA ALA A 44 10.33 1.65 -6.70
C ALA A 44 9.51 2.42 -5.67
N ALA A 45 8.18 2.22 -5.64
CA ALA A 45 7.28 2.67 -4.59
C ALA A 45 5.97 1.88 -4.59
N LEU A 46 5.34 1.82 -3.41
CA LEU A 46 4.01 1.28 -3.17
C LEU A 46 3.03 2.43 -2.93
N ILE A 47 1.96 2.51 -3.72
CA ILE A 47 0.99 3.62 -3.72
C ILE A 47 -0.46 3.08 -3.72
N PRO A 48 -0.93 2.42 -2.65
CA PRO A 48 -2.25 1.81 -2.59
C PRO A 48 -3.35 2.82 -2.25
N PHE A 49 -4.55 2.60 -2.79
CA PHE A 49 -5.74 3.42 -2.56
C PHE A 49 -6.78 2.63 -1.77
N SER A 50 -7.17 3.13 -0.60
CA SER A 50 -8.18 2.53 0.31
C SER A 50 -8.05 1.00 0.46
N GLY A 51 -6.81 0.52 0.57
CA GLY A 51 -6.51 -0.89 0.85
C GLY A 51 -6.75 -1.24 2.33
N GLN A 52 -7.06 -2.50 2.63
CA GLN A 52 -7.12 -2.96 4.02
C GLN A 52 -5.71 -3.07 4.61
N ALA A 53 -5.52 -2.65 5.86
CA ALA A 53 -4.27 -2.91 6.58
C ALA A 53 -4.36 -4.08 7.57
N ILE A 54 -5.58 -4.51 7.89
CA ILE A 54 -5.89 -5.74 8.62
C ILE A 54 -6.22 -6.88 7.65
N THR A 55 -6.49 -8.08 8.17
CA THR A 55 -6.87 -9.24 7.35
C THR A 55 -8.07 -8.92 6.45
N HIS A 56 -7.95 -9.24 5.17
CA HIS A 56 -8.98 -8.90 4.17
C HIS A 56 -10.36 -9.42 4.61
N PHE A 57 -11.44 -8.66 4.39
CA PHE A 57 -12.77 -9.06 4.84
C PHE A 57 -13.23 -10.38 4.22
N THR A 58 -12.79 -10.69 2.98
CA THR A 58 -13.08 -11.98 2.34
C THR A 58 -12.46 -13.13 3.12
N VAL A 59 -11.18 -13.00 3.50
CA VAL A 59 -10.48 -14.01 4.30
C VAL A 59 -11.15 -14.15 5.68
N ARG A 60 -11.55 -13.04 6.31
CA ARG A 60 -12.31 -13.07 7.56
C ARG A 60 -13.66 -13.79 7.40
N ALA A 61 -14.41 -13.47 6.35
CA ALA A 61 -15.71 -14.08 6.06
C ALA A 61 -15.59 -15.59 5.81
N GLU A 62 -14.57 -16.03 5.07
CA GLU A 62 -14.25 -17.45 4.85
C GLU A 62 -13.97 -18.21 6.16
N ASN A 63 -13.53 -17.51 7.21
CA ASN A 63 -13.28 -18.05 8.54
C ASN A 63 -14.44 -17.78 9.52
N GLY A 64 -15.59 -17.31 9.05
CA GLY A 64 -16.75 -17.01 9.90
C GLY A 64 -16.58 -15.78 10.80
N ILE A 65 -15.58 -14.93 10.53
CA ILE A 65 -15.30 -13.71 11.29
C ILE A 65 -16.08 -12.54 10.66
N GLN A 66 -16.85 -11.83 11.48
CA GLN A 66 -17.66 -10.70 11.04
C GLN A 66 -16.80 -9.49 10.63
N ALA A 67 -17.31 -8.65 9.72
CA ALA A 67 -16.56 -7.51 9.16
C ALA A 67 -16.08 -6.48 10.20
N LEU A 68 -16.81 -6.32 11.31
CA LEU A 68 -16.47 -5.40 12.41
C LEU A 68 -15.49 -5.97 13.42
N GLN A 69 -15.22 -7.28 13.40
CA GLN A 69 -14.20 -7.89 14.24
C GLN A 69 -12.85 -7.78 13.52
N PRO A 70 -11.89 -6.98 14.03
CA PRO A 70 -10.58 -6.89 13.42
C PRO A 70 -9.80 -8.18 13.63
N THR A 71 -8.95 -8.52 12.66
CA THR A 71 -8.02 -9.63 12.75
C THR A 71 -6.71 -9.20 12.12
N ILE A 72 -5.60 -9.41 12.81
CA ILE A 72 -4.26 -9.13 12.30
C ILE A 72 -3.50 -10.44 12.39
N ASP A 73 -3.32 -11.09 11.25
CA ASP A 73 -2.58 -12.34 11.10
C ASP A 73 -1.71 -12.27 9.82
N LYS A 74 -1.19 -13.41 9.37
CA LYS A 74 -0.36 -13.51 8.16
C LYS A 74 -1.03 -13.02 6.87
N TYR A 75 -2.33 -12.73 6.89
CA TYR A 75 -3.08 -12.15 5.77
C TYR A 75 -3.34 -10.64 5.97
N ALA A 76 -2.67 -9.98 6.90
CA ALA A 76 -2.79 -8.55 7.16
C ALA A 76 -1.48 -7.82 6.83
N PRO A 77 -1.50 -6.70 6.10
CA PRO A 77 -0.33 -5.83 5.93
C PRO A 77 0.35 -5.44 7.24
N LEU A 78 -0.43 -5.15 8.28
CA LEU A 78 0.07 -4.81 9.62
C LEU A 78 0.99 -5.89 10.22
N TYR A 79 0.85 -7.16 9.81
CA TYR A 79 1.70 -8.26 10.28
C TYR A 79 3.15 -8.17 9.74
N PHE A 80 3.37 -7.42 8.66
CA PHE A 80 4.65 -7.37 7.94
C PHE A 80 5.38 -6.00 8.02
N VAL A 81 5.06 -5.21 9.04
CA VAL A 81 5.70 -3.91 9.30
C VAL A 81 7.21 -4.09 9.49
N ARG A 82 7.99 -3.27 8.77
CA ARG A 82 9.46 -3.23 8.86
C ARG A 82 10.00 -1.87 8.42
N ALA A 83 11.24 -1.58 8.78
CA ALA A 83 11.89 -0.30 8.46
C ALA A 83 12.31 -0.19 6.98
N ASP A 84 12.70 -1.31 6.37
CA ASP A 84 13.38 -1.39 5.08
C ASP A 84 12.43 -1.59 3.89
N THR A 85 11.19 -1.11 3.97
CA THR A 85 10.29 -1.18 2.80
C THR A 85 10.70 -0.16 1.73
N PRO A 86 10.23 -0.33 0.48
CA PRO A 86 10.17 0.76 -0.49
C PRO A 86 9.47 2.01 0.07
N PRO A 87 9.58 3.19 -0.57
CA PRO A 87 8.67 4.31 -0.35
C PRO A 87 7.21 3.84 -0.38
N ILE A 88 6.41 4.32 0.58
CA ILE A 88 4.99 4.00 0.70
C ILE A 88 4.19 5.31 0.75
N LEU A 89 3.28 5.46 -0.20
CA LEU A 89 2.27 6.51 -0.18
C LEU A 89 0.90 5.87 -0.01
N LEU A 90 0.39 5.87 1.23
CA LEU A 90 -0.97 5.42 1.53
C LEU A 90 -1.95 6.55 1.21
N ILE A 91 -3.05 6.23 0.53
CA ILE A 91 -4.12 7.19 0.23
C ILE A 91 -5.46 6.54 0.57
N THR A 92 -6.31 7.23 1.32
CA THR A 92 -7.66 6.76 1.66
C THR A 92 -8.70 7.83 1.39
N GLY A 93 -9.98 7.44 1.35
CA GLY A 93 -11.09 8.38 1.46
C GLY A 93 -11.19 9.00 2.86
N ASP A 94 -12.23 9.80 3.03
CA ASP A 94 -12.63 10.43 4.28
C ASP A 94 -13.06 9.38 5.31
N ARG A 95 -12.50 9.42 6.52
CA ARG A 95 -12.77 8.41 7.56
C ARG A 95 -14.24 8.22 7.89
N GLU A 96 -15.07 9.24 7.74
CA GLU A 96 -16.51 9.18 8.05
C GLU A 96 -17.36 8.71 6.85
N LYS A 97 -16.76 8.58 5.66
CA LYS A 97 -17.44 8.15 4.42
C LYS A 97 -16.87 6.86 3.82
N GLU A 98 -15.71 6.45 4.32
CA GLU A 98 -14.96 5.32 3.82
C GLU A 98 -15.58 3.98 4.29
N LEU A 99 -15.23 2.90 3.59
CA LEU A 99 -15.77 1.56 3.83
C LEU A 99 -15.05 0.90 5.01
N PHE A 100 -15.79 0.73 6.11
CA PHE A 100 -15.25 0.30 7.40
C PHE A 100 -14.18 1.29 7.90
N GLY A 101 -13.43 0.92 8.94
CA GLY A 101 -12.35 1.77 9.51
C GLY A 101 -11.10 1.85 8.63
N ARG A 102 -11.23 2.07 7.32
CA ARG A 102 -10.12 2.00 6.35
C ARG A 102 -9.09 3.08 6.53
N TYR A 103 -9.53 4.27 6.90
CA TYR A 103 -8.63 5.32 7.32
C TYR A 103 -7.85 4.90 8.57
N GLU A 104 -8.52 4.44 9.63
CA GLU A 104 -7.93 4.07 10.91
C GLU A 104 -6.91 2.94 10.76
N GLU A 105 -7.24 1.93 9.96
CA GLU A 105 -6.36 0.82 9.61
C GLU A 105 -5.06 1.32 8.95
N ASN A 106 -5.16 2.21 7.95
CA ASN A 106 -3.99 2.76 7.25
C ASN A 106 -3.23 3.78 8.10
N ALA A 107 -3.91 4.54 8.95
CA ALA A 107 -3.30 5.44 9.93
C ALA A 107 -2.46 4.64 10.94
N TYR A 108 -2.98 3.51 11.41
CA TYR A 108 -2.25 2.62 12.28
C TYR A 108 -1.04 2.01 11.58
N LEU A 109 -1.20 1.52 10.35
CA LEU A 109 -0.10 0.98 9.54
C LEU A 109 1.02 2.00 9.32
N ASN A 110 0.67 3.22 8.91
CA ASN A 110 1.60 4.34 8.75
C ASN A 110 2.36 4.62 10.05
N ARG A 111 1.65 4.64 11.19
CA ARG A 111 2.27 4.86 12.50
C ARG A 111 3.24 3.74 12.85
N MET A 112 2.89 2.49 12.59
CA MET A 112 3.76 1.33 12.85
C MET A 112 5.02 1.36 11.99
N PHE A 113 4.92 1.72 10.70
CA PHE A 113 6.10 1.93 9.86
C PHE A 113 7.03 2.99 10.42
N LYS A 114 6.50 4.15 10.83
CA LYS A 114 7.31 5.23 11.42
C LYS A 114 8.01 4.78 12.70
N LEU A 115 7.31 4.07 13.59
CA LEU A 115 7.90 3.54 14.83
C LEU A 115 8.93 2.45 14.57
N ALA A 116 8.76 1.65 13.51
CA ALA A 116 9.76 0.67 13.07
C ALA A 116 11.01 1.33 12.45
N GLY A 117 11.02 2.65 12.24
CA GLY A 117 12.17 3.38 11.70
C GLY A 117 12.08 3.68 10.20
N ASN A 118 10.93 3.43 9.56
CA ASN A 118 10.72 3.81 8.17
C ASN A 118 10.61 5.34 8.05
N LYS A 119 11.40 5.93 7.15
CA LYS A 119 11.46 7.37 6.92
C LYS A 119 10.74 7.84 5.66
N ARG A 120 10.18 6.93 4.86
CA ARG A 120 9.58 7.18 3.55
C ARG A 120 8.17 6.62 3.45
N THR A 121 7.38 6.86 4.49
CA THR A 121 5.96 6.53 4.51
C THR A 121 5.12 7.77 4.79
N THR A 122 4.09 7.95 3.98
CA THR A 122 3.13 9.07 4.05
C THR A 122 1.71 8.52 3.95
N LEU A 123 0.76 9.21 4.60
CA LEU A 123 -0.67 8.94 4.48
C LEU A 123 -1.40 10.22 4.10
N TYR A 124 -2.21 10.15 3.05
CA TYR A 124 -3.20 11.18 2.71
C TYR A 124 -4.62 10.66 2.95
N GLU A 125 -5.42 11.51 3.58
CA GLU A 125 -6.87 11.34 3.70
C GLU A 125 -7.54 12.32 2.74
N LEU A 126 -8.33 11.81 1.80
CA LEU A 126 -9.06 12.63 0.84
C LEU A 126 -10.44 12.98 1.42
N GLN A 127 -10.46 14.04 2.22
CA GLN A 127 -11.68 14.53 2.87
C GLN A 127 -12.79 14.80 1.85
N GLY A 128 -14.02 14.47 2.22
CA GLY A 128 -15.20 14.60 1.38
C GLY A 128 -15.47 13.45 0.41
N PHE A 129 -14.50 12.54 0.17
CA PHE A 129 -14.64 11.42 -0.76
C PHE A 129 -14.88 10.09 -0.02
N ASP A 130 -15.81 9.27 -0.53
CA ASP A 130 -16.05 7.91 -0.03
C ASP A 130 -15.07 6.89 -0.64
N HIS A 131 -15.27 5.61 -0.31
CA HIS A 131 -14.44 4.49 -0.79
C HIS A 131 -14.26 4.46 -2.31
N GLY A 132 -15.34 4.69 -3.07
CA GLY A 132 -15.29 4.63 -4.53
C GLY A 132 -14.79 5.94 -5.14
N GLY A 133 -15.28 7.06 -4.61
CA GLY A 133 -15.02 8.41 -5.10
C GLY A 133 -13.59 8.90 -4.87
N MET A 134 -12.85 8.31 -3.93
CA MET A 134 -11.49 8.77 -3.60
C MET A 134 -10.44 8.43 -4.69
N ALA A 135 -10.71 7.49 -5.59
CA ALA A 135 -9.70 7.04 -6.56
C ALA A 135 -9.30 8.13 -7.56
N VAL A 136 -10.28 8.90 -8.07
CA VAL A 136 -10.02 9.98 -9.04
C VAL A 136 -9.12 11.09 -8.48
N PRO A 137 -9.42 11.68 -7.29
CA PRO A 137 -8.54 12.69 -6.69
C PRO A 137 -7.21 12.11 -6.18
N ALA A 138 -7.06 10.78 -6.06
CA ALA A 138 -5.79 10.14 -5.69
C ALA A 138 -4.77 10.06 -6.84
N PHE A 139 -5.21 10.00 -8.10
CA PHE A 139 -4.29 9.81 -9.24
C PHE A 139 -3.21 10.90 -9.37
N PRO A 140 -3.49 12.20 -9.19
CA PRO A 140 -2.44 13.23 -9.21
C PRO A 140 -1.35 12.99 -8.16
N LEU A 141 -1.71 12.53 -6.96
CA LEU A 141 -0.75 12.21 -5.90
C LEU A 141 0.13 11.01 -6.28
N LEU A 142 -0.46 9.99 -6.91
CA LEU A 142 0.30 8.85 -7.43
C LEU A 142 1.29 9.28 -8.51
N LEU A 143 0.86 10.08 -9.48
CA LEU A 143 1.73 10.55 -10.57
C LEU A 143 2.87 11.41 -10.03
N GLN A 144 2.59 12.25 -9.04
CA GLN A 144 3.59 13.07 -8.36
C GLN A 144 4.63 12.21 -7.63
N GLU A 145 4.19 11.20 -6.88
CA GLU A 145 5.10 10.30 -6.16
C GLU A 145 5.96 9.49 -7.12
N ALA A 146 5.34 8.93 -8.17
CA ALA A 146 6.05 8.18 -9.21
C ALA A 146 7.11 9.05 -9.90
N ALA A 147 6.79 10.31 -10.21
CA ALA A 147 7.73 11.25 -10.80
C ALA A 147 8.88 11.59 -9.85
N THR A 148 8.59 11.84 -8.57
CA THR A 148 9.59 12.14 -7.53
C THR A 148 10.57 10.98 -7.37
N VAL A 149 10.05 9.77 -7.13
CA VAL A 149 10.86 8.55 -6.97
C VAL A 149 11.65 8.23 -8.23
N SER A 150 11.08 8.45 -9.42
CA SER A 150 11.80 8.23 -10.68
C SER A 150 13.01 9.16 -10.82
N LYS A 151 12.87 10.43 -10.43
CA LYS A 151 13.99 11.40 -10.41
C LYS A 151 15.06 10.99 -9.41
N GLU A 152 14.68 10.56 -8.21
CA GLU A 152 15.63 10.07 -7.20
C GLU A 152 16.44 8.86 -7.70
N ILE A 153 15.77 7.88 -8.30
CA ILE A 153 16.43 6.66 -8.80
C ILE A 153 17.32 6.96 -9.99
N SER A 154 16.90 7.87 -10.87
CA SER A 154 17.67 8.23 -12.09
C SER A 154 18.81 9.20 -11.81
N GLY A 155 18.70 10.04 -10.78
CA GLY A 155 19.69 11.02 -10.36
C GLY A 155 20.81 10.46 -9.48
N LYS A 156 20.65 9.26 -8.92
CA LYS A 156 21.69 8.52 -8.17
C LYS A 156 22.75 7.86 -9.08
N LYS A 157 23.05 8.48 -10.23
CA LYS A 157 24.13 8.03 -11.12
C LYS A 157 25.48 8.43 -10.58
#